data_AF-T0IJD1-F1
#
_entry.id   AF-T0IJD1-F1
#
_cell.length_a   1.000
_cell.length_b   1.000
_cell.length_c   1.000
_cell.angle_alpha   90.00
_cell.angle_beta   90.00
_cell.angle_gamma   90.00
#
_symmetry.space_group_name_H-M   'P 1'
#
loop_
_entity.id
_entity.type
_entity.pdbx_description
1 polymer ?
#
loop_
_entity_poly.entity_id
_entity_poly.type
_entity_poly.pdbx_seq_one_letter_code
_entity_poly.pdbx_strand_id
1 'polypeptide(L)'
;MDRPERELEENSEQAEAGTQAQDVADDAATRSIDLSEDSERGGRTDPAQLVPDDKEDLVEKMNAMNRSGRIDMDAYAGEPQMDDEEDILGATEDAGDEDGMP
;
A
#
# COMPACT_ATOMS: atom_id res chain seq x y z
N MET A 1 -35.74 40.41 6.97
CA MET A 1 -35.66 39.26 6.04
C MET A 1 -35.31 38.06 6.89
N ASP A 2 -36.35 37.40 7.37
CA ASP A 2 -36.24 36.20 8.20
C ASP A 2 -35.91 35.04 7.25
N ARG A 3 -34.75 34.41 7.42
CA ARG A 3 -34.45 33.19 6.65
C ARG A 3 -35.47 32.15 7.13
N PRO A 4 -36.16 31.42 6.24
CA PRO A 4 -37.00 30.33 6.72
C PRO A 4 -36.09 29.44 7.55
N GLU A 5 -36.51 29.17 8.79
CA GLU A 5 -35.96 28.09 9.60
C GLU A 5 -36.05 26.87 8.68
N ARG A 6 -34.90 26.49 8.09
CA ARG A 6 -34.78 25.13 7.58
C ARG A 6 -34.97 24.32 8.85
N GLU A 7 -36.16 23.76 9.04
CA GLU A 7 -36.28 22.52 9.79
C GLU A 7 -35.15 21.67 9.22
N LEU A 8 -34.07 21.58 9.97
CA LEU A 8 -33.05 20.60 9.71
C LEU A 8 -33.82 19.33 9.97
N GLU A 9 -34.36 18.73 8.92
CA GLU A 9 -34.90 17.38 8.98
C GLU A 9 -33.75 16.53 9.51
N GLU A 10 -33.75 16.36 10.84
CA GLU A 10 -32.78 15.58 11.58
C GLU A 10 -33.02 14.14 11.18
N ASN A 11 -32.34 13.74 10.11
CA ASN A 11 -32.31 12.35 9.73
C ASN A 11 -31.54 11.62 10.84
N SER A 12 -32.23 10.76 11.57
CA SER A 12 -31.64 9.99 12.66
C SER A 12 -30.43 9.15 12.21
N GLU A 13 -30.36 8.76 10.93
CA GLU A 13 -29.21 8.06 10.35
C GLU A 13 -27.99 9.00 10.13
N GLN A 14 -28.22 10.31 9.98
CA GLN A 14 -27.14 11.32 9.90
C GLN A 14 -26.69 11.82 11.27
N ALA A 15 -27.55 11.70 12.29
CA ALA A 15 -27.23 12.01 13.68
C ALA A 15 -26.64 10.81 14.45
N GLU A 16 -26.56 9.64 13.82
CA GLU A 16 -25.99 8.43 14.41
C GLU A 16 -24.48 8.61 14.61
N ALA A 17 -24.05 8.54 15.87
CA ALA A 17 -22.65 8.62 16.25
C ALA A 17 -21.94 7.26 16.10
N GLY A 18 -20.69 7.27 15.68
CA GLY A 18 -19.85 6.06 15.52
C GLY A 18 -19.92 5.42 14.13
N THR A 19 -20.84 5.84 13.28
CA THR A 19 -20.97 5.37 11.88
C THR A 19 -20.51 6.39 10.86
N GLN A 20 -20.31 7.64 11.29
CA GLN A 20 -19.83 8.71 10.42
C GLN A 20 -18.35 8.48 10.05
N ALA A 21 -17.96 8.98 8.87
CA ALA A 21 -16.61 8.77 8.35
C ALA A 21 -15.51 9.26 9.30
N GLN A 22 -15.73 10.39 9.98
CA GLN A 22 -14.80 10.91 10.98
C GLN A 22 -14.68 10.03 12.21
N ASP A 23 -15.80 9.46 12.70
CA ASP A 23 -15.79 8.60 13.88
C ASP A 23 -15.06 7.28 13.58
N VAL A 24 -15.28 6.72 12.39
CA VAL A 24 -14.58 5.52 11.90
C VAL A 24 -13.09 5.80 11.69
N ALA A 25 -12.74 6.98 11.16
CA ALA A 25 -11.34 7.37 10.97
C ALA A 25 -10.61 7.59 12.30
N ASP A 26 -11.25 8.25 13.26
CA ASP A 26 -10.70 8.46 14.61
C ASP A 26 -10.57 7.13 15.37
N ASP A 27 -11.55 6.23 15.27
CA ASP A 27 -11.46 4.87 15.84
C ASP A 27 -10.31 4.10 15.19
N ALA A 28 -10.18 4.13 13.86
CA ALA A 28 -9.08 3.45 13.16
C ALA A 28 -7.71 4.05 13.48
N ALA A 29 -7.61 5.37 13.66
CA ALA A 29 -6.36 6.04 14.02
C ALA A 29 -5.92 5.78 15.46
N THR A 30 -6.88 5.60 16.38
CA THR A 30 -6.61 5.28 17.79
C THR A 30 -6.52 3.78 18.07
N ARG A 31 -7.05 2.94 17.17
CA ARG A 31 -6.84 1.51 17.15
C ARG A 31 -5.33 1.27 17.05
N SER A 32 -4.72 0.76 18.12
CA SER A 32 -3.36 0.23 18.03
C SER A 32 -3.41 -1.05 17.20
N ILE A 33 -3.22 -0.91 15.89
CA ILE A 33 -2.88 -2.03 15.03
C ILE A 33 -1.38 -2.22 15.23
N ASP A 34 -0.97 -3.31 15.86
CA ASP A 34 0.45 -3.65 15.92
C ASP A 34 0.90 -4.04 14.52
N LEU A 35 1.34 -3.06 13.73
CA LEU A 35 1.88 -3.30 12.39
C LEU A 35 3.25 -3.98 12.44
N SER A 36 3.79 -4.18 13.63
CA SER A 36 5.07 -4.80 13.95
C SER A 36 4.91 -6.25 14.44
N GLU A 37 3.74 -6.86 14.26
CA GLU A 37 3.61 -8.30 14.46
C GLU A 37 4.66 -9.04 13.62
N ASP A 38 5.36 -9.97 14.28
CA ASP A 38 6.39 -10.77 13.64
C ASP A 38 5.75 -11.61 12.52
N SER A 39 6.50 -11.85 11.46
CA SER A 39 5.99 -12.66 10.34
C SER A 39 5.73 -14.08 10.82
N GLU A 40 4.49 -14.54 10.66
CA GLU A 40 4.12 -15.91 10.95
C GLU A 40 4.20 -16.74 9.67
N ARG A 41 5.34 -17.40 9.47
CA ARG A 41 5.45 -18.45 8.45
C ARG A 41 4.55 -19.62 8.81
N GLY A 42 3.89 -20.19 7.79
CA GLY A 42 3.04 -21.36 7.92
C GLY A 42 3.70 -22.49 8.71
N GLY A 43 2.88 -23.26 9.43
CA GLY A 43 3.32 -24.34 10.31
C GLY A 43 3.90 -25.56 9.58
N ARG A 44 3.55 -26.77 10.02
CA ARG A 44 4.08 -28.02 9.40
C ARG A 44 3.83 -28.02 7.89
N THR A 45 4.86 -28.40 7.12
CA THR A 45 4.82 -28.54 5.66
C THR A 45 3.53 -29.18 5.20
N ASP A 46 2.67 -28.38 4.56
CA ASP A 46 1.43 -28.84 3.95
C ASP A 46 1.70 -29.18 2.48
N PRO A 47 1.52 -30.43 2.04
CA PRO A 47 1.72 -30.79 0.64
C PRO A 47 0.75 -30.08 -0.33
N ALA A 48 -0.31 -29.45 0.16
CA ALA A 48 -1.22 -28.60 -0.63
C ALA A 48 -0.80 -27.12 -0.66
N GLN A 49 0.29 -26.76 -0.01
CA GLN A 49 0.72 -25.37 0.12
C GLN A 49 1.25 -24.82 -1.21
N LEU A 50 0.67 -23.71 -1.65
CA LEU A 50 1.04 -23.03 -2.90
C LEU A 50 2.29 -22.16 -2.74
N VAL A 51 2.48 -21.57 -1.56
CA VAL A 51 3.63 -20.70 -1.24
C VAL A 51 4.56 -21.45 -0.30
N PRO A 52 5.79 -21.76 -0.72
CA PRO A 52 6.76 -22.45 0.12
C PRO A 52 7.02 -21.76 1.46
N ASP A 53 7.26 -22.53 2.52
CA ASP A 53 7.59 -22.00 3.85
C ASP A 53 8.91 -21.22 3.87
N ASP A 54 9.80 -21.37 2.88
CA ASP A 54 11.06 -20.64 2.76
C ASP A 54 10.94 -19.35 1.93
N LYS A 55 9.77 -19.06 1.36
CA LYS A 55 9.53 -17.77 0.70
C LYS A 55 9.34 -16.67 1.73
N GLU A 56 9.91 -15.52 1.42
CA GLU A 56 9.75 -14.31 2.22
C GLU A 56 8.32 -13.77 2.08
N ASP A 57 7.68 -13.43 3.19
CA ASP A 57 6.35 -12.79 3.18
C ASP A 57 6.42 -11.27 3.03
N LEU A 58 5.26 -10.60 3.03
CA LEU A 58 5.20 -9.14 2.86
C LEU A 58 5.89 -8.38 4.00
N VAL A 59 5.74 -8.84 5.24
CA VAL A 59 6.28 -8.18 6.43
C VAL A 59 7.79 -8.40 6.51
N GLU A 60 8.27 -9.62 6.24
CA GLU A 60 9.69 -9.94 6.12
C GLU A 60 10.34 -9.07 5.04
N LYS A 61 9.69 -8.93 3.88
CA LYS A 61 10.16 -8.09 2.77
C LYS A 61 10.21 -6.61 3.11
N MET A 62 9.17 -6.09 3.78
CA MET A 62 9.16 -4.70 4.26
C MET A 62 10.26 -4.45 5.28
N ASN A 63 10.49 -5.39 6.20
CA ASN A 63 11.56 -5.30 7.19
C ASN A 63 12.95 -5.35 6.53
N ALA A 64 13.13 -6.18 5.49
CA ALA A 64 14.36 -6.23 4.71
C ALA A 64 14.63 -4.91 3.96
N MET A 65 13.60 -4.31 3.36
CA MET A 65 13.70 -2.97 2.73
C MET A 65 14.08 -1.90 3.76
N ASN A 66 13.41 -1.88 4.91
CA ASN A 66 13.69 -0.91 5.97
C ASN A 66 15.13 -1.04 6.50
N ARG A 67 15.61 -2.26 6.70
CA ARG A 67 16.98 -2.52 7.16
C ARG A 67 18.03 -2.15 6.12
N SER A 68 17.76 -2.40 4.85
CA SER A 68 18.71 -2.15 3.76
C SER A 68 18.70 -0.71 3.25
N GLY A 69 17.61 0.03 3.50
CA GLY A 69 17.37 1.36 2.93
C GLY A 69 17.16 1.33 1.41
N ARG A 70 16.96 0.15 0.81
CA ARG A 70 16.70 -0.03 -0.62
C ARG A 70 15.30 -0.59 -0.81
N ILE A 71 14.56 -0.01 -1.73
CA ILE A 71 13.24 -0.49 -2.14
C ILE A 71 13.45 -1.60 -3.16
N ASP A 72 12.67 -2.67 -3.05
CA ASP A 72 12.63 -3.69 -4.08
C ASP A 72 11.87 -3.16 -5.30
N MET A 73 12.59 -3.02 -6.42
CA MET A 73 12.06 -2.57 -7.70
C MET A 73 11.69 -3.74 -8.62
N ASP A 74 11.87 -5.00 -8.19
CA ASP A 74 11.63 -6.19 -9.01
C ASP A 74 10.17 -6.32 -9.45
N ALA A 75 9.24 -5.71 -8.70
CA ALA A 75 7.83 -5.63 -9.10
C ALA A 75 7.62 -4.87 -10.43
N TYR A 76 8.53 -3.95 -10.74
CA TYR A 76 8.51 -3.11 -11.94
C TYR A 76 9.54 -3.59 -12.99
N ALA A 77 10.21 -4.72 -12.75
CA ALA A 77 11.21 -5.25 -13.67
C ALA A 77 10.57 -5.56 -15.02
N GLY A 78 11.07 -4.92 -16.08
CA GLY A 78 10.55 -5.04 -17.44
C GLY A 78 9.39 -4.11 -17.78
N GLU A 79 8.95 -3.25 -16.85
CA GLU A 79 8.08 -2.13 -17.19
C GLU A 79 8.92 -0.94 -17.69
N PRO A 80 8.45 -0.21 -18.73
CA PRO A 80 9.12 1.00 -19.18
C PRO A 80 9.26 2.02 -18.04
N GLN A 81 10.43 2.64 -17.94
CA GLN A 81 10.63 3.75 -17.02
C GLN A 81 9.94 4.99 -17.60
N MET A 82 8.84 5.40 -16.99
CA MET A 82 8.03 6.56 -17.42
C MET A 82 8.53 7.88 -16.82
N ASP A 83 9.81 7.94 -16.44
CA ASP A 83 10.42 9.12 -15.80
C ASP A 83 10.80 10.17 -16.86
N ASP A 84 10.32 11.39 -16.70
CA ASP A 84 10.62 12.52 -17.58
C ASP A 84 11.81 13.37 -17.09
N GLU A 85 12.42 13.02 -15.95
CA GLU A 85 13.57 13.71 -15.34
C GLU A 85 14.94 13.23 -15.87
N GLU A 86 15.01 12.62 -17.05
CA GLU A 86 16.24 12.07 -17.67
C GLU A 86 17.37 13.11 -17.79
N ASP A 87 17.05 14.40 -17.96
CA ASP A 87 18.02 15.50 -18.02
C ASP A 87 18.80 15.69 -16.70
N ILE A 88 18.19 15.31 -15.56
CA ILE A 88 18.76 15.47 -14.22
C ILE A 88 19.29 14.14 -13.67
N LEU A 89 18.54 13.05 -13.89
CA LEU A 89 18.81 11.73 -13.31
C LEU A 89 19.61 10.80 -14.25
N GLY A 90 19.75 11.16 -15.53
CA GLY A 90 20.46 10.40 -16.55
C GLY A 90 19.58 9.36 -17.24
N ALA A 91 20.16 8.71 -18.26
CA ALA A 91 19.44 7.76 -19.10
C ALA A 91 18.92 6.55 -18.32
N THR A 92 17.67 6.17 -18.60
CA THR A 92 17.05 4.97 -18.01
C THR A 92 17.49 3.71 -18.75
N GLU A 93 17.39 2.55 -18.09
CA GLU A 93 17.86 1.26 -18.63
C GLU A 93 17.11 0.82 -19.91
N ASP A 94 15.91 1.37 -20.17
CA ASP A 94 15.08 1.07 -21.34
C ASP A 94 15.48 1.86 -22.60
N ALA A 95 16.25 2.93 -22.47
CA ALA A 95 16.60 3.84 -23.56
C ALA A 95 17.61 3.27 -24.59
N GLY A 96 17.97 1.98 -24.51
CA GLY A 96 19.12 1.39 -25.21
C GLY A 96 18.89 0.12 -26.04
N ASP A 97 17.71 -0.51 -26.01
CA ASP A 97 17.50 -1.84 -26.63
C ASP A 97 16.58 -1.87 -27.87
N GLU A 98 16.37 -0.73 -28.53
CA GLU A 98 15.63 -0.67 -29.82
C GLU A 98 16.51 -0.50 -31.07
N ASP A 99 17.84 -0.36 -30.95
CA ASP A 99 18.76 -0.15 -32.07
C ASP A 99 19.88 -1.22 -32.14
N GLY A 100 19.56 -2.45 -32.55
CA GLY A 100 20.61 -3.47 -32.65
C GLY A 100 20.27 -4.90 -33.09
N MET A 101 19.28 -5.13 -33.96
CA MET A 101 19.08 -6.44 -34.58
C MET A 101 19.62 -6.44 -36.03
N PRO A 102 20.63 -7.27 -36.38
CA PRO A 102 21.05 -7.45 -37.77
C PRO A 102 20.02 -8.21 -38.62
#